data_AF-A0A934HIB8-F1
#
_entry.id   AF-A0A934HIB8-F1
#
_cell.length_a   1.000
_cell.length_b   1.000
_cell.length_c   1.000
_cell.angle_alpha   90.00
_cell.angle_beta   90.00
_cell.angle_gamma   90.00
#
_symmetry.space_group_name_H-M   'P 1'
#
loop_
_entity.id
_entity.type
_entity.pdbx_description
1 polymer ?
#
loop_
_entity_poly.entity_id
_entity_poly.type
_entity_poly.pdbx_seq_one_letter_code
_entity_poly.pdbx_strand_id
1 'polypeptide(L)' 'MPSVRHWKTQIHEWAAEYELNPNVVAIVIQIESCGDPSVISWAGATGLMQVMPFHF' A
#
# COMPACT_ATOMS: atom_id res chain seq x y z
N MET A 1 -8.04 12.25 -3.32
CA MET A 1 -7.60 11.16 -2.44
C MET A 1 -8.31 9.89 -2.87
N PRO A 2 -7.64 8.98 -3.59
CA PRO A 2 -8.18 7.66 -3.85
C PRO A 2 -8.42 6.95 -2.51
N SER A 3 -9.56 6.28 -2.34
CA SER A 3 -9.75 5.39 -1.21
C SER A 3 -9.03 4.06 -1.45
N VAL A 4 -8.67 3.32 -0.39
CA VAL A 4 -8.08 1.97 -0.51
C VAL A 4 -8.88 1.05 -1.42
N ARG A 5 -10.21 1.22 -1.47
CA ARG A 5 -11.10 0.44 -2.34
C ARG A 5 -10.80 0.60 -3.84
N HIS A 6 -10.20 1.72 -4.26
CA HIS A 6 -9.75 1.93 -5.64
C HIS A 6 -8.75 0.86 -6.08
N TRP A 7 -7.93 0.38 -5.15
CA TRP A 7 -6.86 -0.61 -5.38
C TRP A 7 -7.31 -2.05 -5.17
N LYS A 8 -8.61 -2.31 -5.03
CA LYS A 8 -9.14 -3.64 -4.68
C LYS A 8 -8.61 -4.74 -5.61
N THR A 9 -8.61 -4.50 -6.91
CA THR A 9 -8.14 -5.49 -7.90
C THR A 9 -6.68 -5.84 -7.67
N GLN A 10 -5.80 -4.84 -7.59
CA GLN A 10 -4.37 -5.04 -7.36
C GLN A 10 -4.09 -5.67 -5.99
N ILE A 11 -4.84 -5.27 -4.96
CA ILE A 11 -4.74 -5.86 -3.62
C ILE A 11 -5.04 -7.37 -3.68
N HIS A 12 -6.08 -7.77 -4.40
CA HIS A 12 -6.41 -9.20 -4.56
C HIS A 12 -5.39 -9.95 -5.41
N GLU A 13 -4.90 -9.35 -6.50
CA GLU A 13 -3.89 -9.95 -7.38
C GLU A 13 -2.59 -10.26 -6.60
N TRP A 14 -2.02 -9.24 -5.95
CA TRP A 14 -0.78 -9.42 -5.18
C TRP A 14 -0.97 -10.29 -3.94
N ALA A 15 -2.12 -10.20 -3.26
CA ALA A 15 -2.41 -11.09 -2.13
C ALA A 15 -2.49 -12.56 -2.57
N ALA A 16 -3.05 -12.85 -3.74
CA ALA A 16 -3.09 -14.19 -4.28
C ALA A 16 -1.69 -14.70 -4.65
N GLU A 17 -0.87 -13.88 -5.31
CA GLU A 17 0.47 -14.25 -5.75
C GLU A 17 1.40 -14.61 -4.57
N TYR A 18 1.28 -13.89 -3.45
CA TYR A 18 2.12 -14.10 -2.27
C TYR A 18 1.42 -14.86 -1.13
N GLU A 19 0.27 -15.49 -1.40
CA GLU A 19 -0.51 -16.26 -0.42
C GLU A 19 -0.86 -15.46 0.86
N LEU A 20 -1.13 -14.17 0.70
CA LEU A 20 -1.49 -13.25 1.78
C LEU A 20 -3.00 -13.07 1.90
N ASN A 21 -3.45 -12.62 3.08
CA ASN A 21 -4.82 -12.16 3.26
C ASN A 21 -4.97 -10.74 2.64
N PRO A 22 -5.86 -10.52 1.65
CA PRO A 22 -6.02 -9.21 1.01
C PRO A 22 -6.48 -8.11 1.97
N ASN A 23 -7.16 -8.45 3.07
CA ASN A 23 -7.54 -7.46 4.08
C ASN A 23 -6.33 -6.94 4.86
N VAL A 24 -5.28 -7.75 5.05
CA VAL A 24 -4.04 -7.29 5.70
C VAL A 24 -3.34 -6.29 4.80
N VAL A 25 -3.23 -6.57 3.50
CA VAL A 25 -2.68 -5.66 2.50
C VAL A 25 -3.46 -4.33 2.48
N ALA A 26 -4.80 -4.40 2.49
CA ALA A 26 -5.65 -3.21 2.54
C ALA A 26 -5.48 -2.38 3.83
N ILE A 27 -5.32 -3.04 4.98
CA ILE A 27 -5.08 -2.38 6.28
C ILE A 27 -3.73 -1.64 6.27
N VAL A 28 -2.67 -2.28 5.76
CA VAL A 28 -1.36 -1.62 5.64
C VAL A 28 -1.48 -0.36 4.77
N ILE A 29 -2.11 -0.45 3.60
CA ILE A 29 -2.30 0.72 2.72
C ILE A 29 -3.14 1.81 3.41
N GLN A 30 -4.18 1.42 4.17
CA GLN A 30 -5.02 2.37 4.89
C GLN A 30 -4.24 3.14 5.96
N ILE A 31 -3.36 2.46 6.69
CA ILE A 31 -2.53 3.07 7.75
C ILE A 31 -1.44 3.94 7.15
N GLU A 32 -0.76 3.45 6.12
CA GLU A 32 0.45 4.09 5.59
C GLU A 32 0.16 5.29 4.69
N SER A 33 -0.88 5.23 3.86
CA SER A 33 -1.13 6.30 2.88
C SER A 33 -2.60 6.68 2.68
N CYS A 34 -3.52 6.03 3.41
CA CYS A 34 -4.96 6.15 3.18
C CYS A 34 -5.42 5.81 1.74
N GLY A 35 -4.59 5.10 0.97
CA GLY A 35 -4.85 4.78 -0.44
C GLY A 35 -4.34 5.83 -1.44
N ASP A 36 -3.58 6.84 -1.00
CA ASP A 36 -2.94 7.80 -1.88
C ASP A 36 -1.53 7.30 -2.32
N PRO A 37 -1.30 7.06 -3.62
CA PRO A 37 -0.01 6.59 -4.11
C PRO A 37 1.06 7.70 -4.22
N SER A 38 0.68 8.97 -4.06
CA SER A 38 1.55 10.13 -4.20
C SER A 38 2.16 10.62 -2.89
N VAL A 39 1.83 9.99 -1.76
CA VAL A 39 2.34 10.37 -0.43
C VAL A 39 3.84 10.09 -0.34
N ILE A 40 4.57 11.12 0.08
CA ILE A 40 6.00 11.05 0.42
C ILE A 40 6.15 11.53 1.85
N SER A 41 6.71 10.69 2.72
CA SER A 41 6.97 11.08 4.11
C SER A 41 8.20 11.99 4.22
N TRP A 42 8.32 12.69 5.34
CA TRP A 42 9.50 13.51 5.65
C TRP A 42 10.81 12.71 5.68
N ALA A 43 10.72 11.41 5.98
CA ALA A 43 11.85 10.48 5.99
C ALA A 43 12.13 9.86 4.60
N GLY A 44 11.33 10.21 3.59
CA GLY A 44 11.49 9.75 2.20
C GLY A 44 10.75 8.46 1.86
N ALA A 45 9.86 7.98 2.72
CA ALA A 45 9.01 6.82 2.42
C ALA A 45 8.02 7.14 1.30
N THR A 46 7.74 6.20 0.40
CA THR A 46 6.93 6.49 -0.82
C THR A 46 5.83 5.47 -1.09
N GLY A 47 4.76 5.94 -1.75
CA GLY A 47 3.72 5.09 -2.33
C GLY A 47 2.71 4.54 -1.32
N LEU A 48 1.92 3.56 -1.77
CA LEU A 48 0.78 3.01 -1.02
C LEU A 48 1.16 2.35 0.31
N MET A 49 2.38 1.80 0.40
CA MET A 49 2.88 1.10 1.58
C MET A 49 4.05 1.83 2.24
N GLN A 50 4.33 3.07 1.85
CA GLN A 50 5.41 3.90 2.39
C GLN A 50 6.76 3.15 2.46
N VAL A 51 7.21 2.61 1.33
CA VAL A 51 8.48 1.89 1.23
C VAL A 51 9.65 2.87 1.38
N MET A 52 10.62 2.51 2.23
CA MET A 52 11.80 3.33 2.53
C MET A 52 12.90 3.18 1.46
N PRO A 53 13.59 4.27 1.06
CA PRO A 53 14.52 4.28 -0.06
C PRO A 53 15.95 3.75 0.25
N PHE A 54 16.18 3.15 1.42
CA PHE A 54 17.53 2.81 1.88
C PHE A 54 17.74 1.34 2.29
N HIS A 55 16.74 0.47 2.11
CA HIS A 55 16.84 -0.94 2.51
C HIS A 55 16.18 -1.86 1.48
N PHE A 56 16.92 -2.20 0.43
CA PHE A 56 16.57 -3.23 -0.55
C PHE A 56 17.65 -4.30 -0.62
#